data_AF-A0A2S2KPW3-F1
#
_entry.id   AF-A0A2S2KPW3-F1
#
_cell.length_a   1.000
_cell.length_b   1.000
_cell.length_c   1.000
_cell.angle_alpha   90.00
_cell.angle_beta   90.00
_cell.angle_gamma   90.00
#
_symmetry.space_group_name_H-M   'P 1'
#
loop_
_entity.id
_entity.type
_entity.pdbx_description
1 polymer ?
#
loop_
_entity_poly.entity_id
_entity_poly.type
_entity_poly.pdbx_seq_one_letter_code
_entity_poly.pdbx_strand_id
1 'polypeptide(L)' 'MERMTKQNERKNKTELELLNDINLKLDKLIGVLAIQSIKDTDDKIHLLKNLDFKSDEVGPLVGIKGTSVRDREGWKRK' A
#
# COMPACT_ATOMS: atom_id res chain seq x y z
N MET A 1 40.61 8.08 -8.92
CA MET A 1 39.50 8.94 -8.48
C MET A 1 38.15 8.50 -9.07
N GLU A 2 38.00 8.34 -10.40
CA GLU A 2 36.70 8.01 -11.03
C GLU A 2 35.99 6.73 -10.54
N ARG A 3 36.74 5.69 -10.17
CA ARG A 3 36.15 4.44 -9.64
C ARG A 3 35.46 4.64 -8.29
N MET A 4 35.99 5.56 -7.48
CA MET A 4 35.47 5.86 -6.14
C MET A 4 34.18 6.69 -6.24
N THR A 5 34.12 7.61 -7.20
CA THR A 5 32.91 8.42 -7.49
C THR A 5 31.73 7.56 -7.96
N LYS A 6 31.97 6.65 -8.92
CA LYS A 6 30.92 5.73 -9.44
C LYS A 6 30.40 4.75 -8.38
N GLN A 7 31.22 4.37 -7.40
CA GLN A 7 30.82 3.50 -6.30
C GLN A 7 29.90 4.22 -5.31
N ASN A 8 30.23 5.47 -4.97
CA ASN A 8 29.40 6.31 -4.10
C ASN A 8 28.03 6.64 -4.74
N GLU A 9 28.00 6.94 -6.04
CA GLU A 9 26.74 7.18 -6.77
C GLU A 9 25.81 5.96 -6.75
N ARG A 10 26.36 4.75 -6.95
CA ARG A 10 25.59 3.50 -6.87
C ARG A 10 25.05 3.26 -5.48
N LYS A 11 25.87 3.46 -4.44
CA LYS A 11 25.46 3.28 -3.05
C LYS A 11 24.33 4.23 -2.68
N ASN A 12 24.43 5.52 -3.03
CA ASN A 12 23.40 6.52 -2.79
C ASN A 12 22.09 6.18 -3.52
N LYS A 13 22.18 5.64 -4.74
CA LYS A 13 21.00 5.18 -5.48
C LYS A 13 20.28 4.03 -4.75
N THR A 14 21.02 3.06 -4.23
CA THR A 14 20.44 1.94 -3.47
C THR A 14 19.85 2.37 -2.14
N GLU A 15 20.48 3.32 -1.43
CA GLU A 15 19.92 3.88 -0.19
C GLU A 15 18.61 4.65 -0.45
N LEU A 16 18.53 5.39 -1.56
CA LEU A 16 17.31 6.08 -1.96
C LEU A 16 16.18 5.11 -2.34
N GLU A 17 16.49 4.02 -3.04
CA GLU A 17 15.54 2.94 -3.35
C GLU A 17 14.99 2.31 -2.07
N LEU A 18 15.85 2.02 -1.09
CA LEU A 18 15.45 1.48 0.21
C LEU A 18 14.54 2.44 1.00
N LEU A 19 14.86 3.74 0.99
CA LEU A 19 14.02 4.74 1.66
C LEU A 19 12.64 4.86 1.02
N ASN A 20 12.57 4.82 -0.31
CA ASN A 20 11.29 4.83 -1.02
C ASN A 20 10.45 3.59 -0.69
N ASP A 21 11.06 2.41 -0.62
CA ASP A 21 10.38 1.18 -0.22
C ASP A 21 9.85 1.24 1.22
N ILE A 22 10.61 1.86 2.14
CA ILE A 22 10.17 2.07 3.52
C ILE A 22 8.97 3.03 3.57
N ASN A 23 9.03 4.14 2.85
CA ASN A 23 7.93 5.11 2.80
C ASN A 23 6.64 4.47 2.28
N LEU A 24 6.71 3.70 1.19
CA LEU A 24 5.55 2.98 0.65
C LEU A 24 4.95 2.00 1.66
N LYS A 25 5.78 1.32 2.45
CA LYS A 25 5.30 0.42 3.51
C LYS A 25 4.63 1.18 4.67
N LEU A 26 5.17 2.35 5.03
CA LEU A 26 4.59 3.21 6.05
C LEU A 26 3.23 3.76 5.61
N ASP A 27 3.10 4.21 4.37
CA ASP A 27 1.83 4.69 3.81
C ASP A 27 0.75 3.60 3.86
N LYS A 28 1.10 2.36 3.47
CA LYS A 28 0.21 1.20 3.60
C LYS A 28 -0.20 0.94 5.05
N LEU A 29 0.75 1.02 6.00
CA LEU A 29 0.47 0.82 7.43
C LEU A 29 -0.49 1.88 7.98
N ILE A 30 -0.30 3.15 7.60
CA ILE A 30 -1.21 4.25 7.94
C ILE A 30 -2.60 3.97 7.40
N GLY A 31 -2.72 3.49 6.15
CA GLY A 31 -3.99 3.06 5.56
C GLY A 31 -4.73 2.00 6.38
N VAL A 32 -4.00 0.97 6.83
CA VAL A 32 -4.56 -0.12 7.68
C VAL A 32 -5.02 0.39 9.05
N LEU A 33 -4.34 1.40 9.60
CA LEU A 33 -4.78 2.03 10.85
C LEU A 33 -5.99 2.93 10.62
N ALA A 34 -6.04 3.68 9.52
CA ALA A 34 -7.13 4.59 9.20
C ALA A 34 -8.48 3.86 9.08
N ILE A 35 -8.51 2.69 8.44
CA ILE A 35 -9.75 1.90 8.29
C ILE A 35 -10.35 1.41 9.61
N GLN A 36 -9.59 1.38 10.71
CA GLN A 36 -10.12 0.97 12.03
C GLN A 36 -11.16 1.94 12.56
N SER A 37 -11.07 3.21 12.17
CA SER A 37 -12.02 4.26 12.54
C SER A 37 -13.29 4.27 11.67
N ILE A 38 -13.26 3.60 10.51
CA ILE A 38 -14.37 3.56 9.56
C ILE A 38 -15.31 2.43 9.96
N LYS A 39 -16.63 2.67 9.92
CA LYS A 39 -17.63 1.63 10.23
C LYS A 39 -18.05 0.85 9.00
N ASP A 40 -18.34 1.56 7.91
CA ASP A 40 -18.82 0.95 6.67
C ASP A 40 -17.72 0.14 5.98
N THR A 41 -18.05 -1.07 5.54
CA THR A 41 -17.08 -1.97 4.90
C THR A 41 -16.69 -1.49 3.50
N ASP A 42 -17.62 -0.94 2.73
CA ASP A 42 -17.35 -0.47 1.37
C ASP A 42 -16.49 0.80 1.37
N ASP A 43 -16.64 1.66 2.36
CA ASP A 43 -15.74 2.80 2.58
C ASP A 43 -14.31 2.35 2.92
N LYS A 44 -14.15 1.30 3.74
CA LYS A 44 -12.83 0.70 4.01
C LYS A 44 -12.18 0.17 2.73
N ILE A 45 -12.95 -0.55 1.92
CA ILE A 45 -12.46 -1.11 0.65
C ILE A 45 -12.04 0.01 -0.30
N HIS A 46 -12.86 1.07 -0.42
CA HIS A 46 -12.57 2.19 -1.30
C HIS A 46 -11.28 2.92 -0.89
N LEU A 47 -11.10 3.17 0.41
CA LEU A 47 -9.87 3.79 0.93
C LEU A 47 -8.65 2.93 0.65
N LEU A 48 -8.69 1.63 0.93
CA LEU A 48 -7.56 0.73 0.68
C LEU A 48 -7.23 0.60 -0.81
N LYS A 49 -8.26 0.58 -1.68
CA LYS A 49 -8.07 0.60 -3.13
C LYS A 49 -7.31 1.86 -3.58
N ASN A 50 -7.66 3.03 -3.04
CA ASN A 50 -6.98 4.29 -3.36
C ASN A 50 -5.54 4.37 -2.83
N LEU A 51 -5.18 3.49 -1.89
CA LEU A 51 -3.81 3.30 -1.39
C LEU A 51 -3.08 2.15 -2.10
N ASP A 52 -3.53 1.79 -3.31
CA ASP A 52 -2.94 0.75 -4.17
C ASP A 52 -2.82 -0.63 -3.50
N PHE A 53 -3.73 -0.95 -2.57
CA PHE A 53 -3.88 -2.33 -2.12
C PHE A 53 -4.53 -3.19 -3.20
N LYS A 54 -3.97 -4.38 -3.40
CA LYS A 54 -4.54 -5.37 -4.28
C LYS A 54 -5.77 -6.03 -3.64
N SER A 55 -6.68 -6.53 -4.47
CA SER A 55 -7.95 -7.11 -4.00
C SER A 55 -7.77 -8.29 -3.03
N ASP A 56 -6.68 -9.06 -3.19
CA ASP A 56 -6.28 -10.16 -2.31
C ASP A 56 -5.71 -9.68 -0.96
N GLU A 57 -5.08 -8.50 -0.93
CA GLU A 57 -4.62 -7.86 0.32
C GLU A 57 -5.81 -7.27 1.11
N VAL A 58 -6.78 -6.68 0.42
CA VAL A 58 -7.92 -5.99 1.06
C VAL A 58 -8.84 -6.94 1.83
N GLY A 59 -9.17 -8.10 1.25
CA GLY A 59 -10.16 -9.03 1.82
C GLY A 59 -9.89 -9.41 3.28
N PRO A 60 -8.66 -9.87 3.62
CA PRO A 60 -8.25 -10.14 4.99
C PRO A 60 -8.32 -8.92 5.92
N LEU A 61 -7.96 -7.73 5.43
CA LEU A 61 -7.91 -6.50 6.23
C LEU A 61 -9.31 -6.03 6.66
N VAL A 62 -10.32 -6.25 5.82
CA VAL A 62 -11.71 -5.83 6.09
C VAL A 62 -12.60 -6.97 6.57
N GLY A 63 -12.07 -8.19 6.70
CA GLY A 63 -12.78 -9.36 7.23
C GLY A 63 -13.74 -10.04 6.25
N ILE A 64 -13.57 -9.86 4.94
CA ILE A 64 -14.42 -10.49 3.92
C ILE A 64 -13.97 -11.93 3.69
N LYS A 65 -14.92 -12.88 3.80
CA LYS A 65 -14.72 -14.31 3.51
C LYS A 65 -15.72 -14.77 2.45
N GLY A 66 -15.26 -15.60 1.51
CA GLY A 66 -16.12 -16.31 0.55
C GLY A 66 -16.74 -15.48 -0.58
N THR A 67 -16.49 -14.17 -0.64
CA THR A 67 -16.89 -13.30 -1.75
C THR A 67 -15.70 -12.47 -2.22
N SER A 68 -15.63 -12.17 -3.52
CA SER A 68 -14.54 -11.37 -4.06
C SER A 68 -14.71 -9.91 -3.62
N VAL A 69 -13.64 -9.28 -3.13
CA VAL A 69 -13.60 -7.84 -2.85
C VAL A 69 -13.98 -7.03 -4.10
N ARG A 70 -13.69 -7.56 -5.30
CA ARG A 70 -13.98 -6.87 -6.57
C ARG A 70 -15.47 -6.73 -6.87
N ASP A 71 -16.30 -7.58 -6.27
CA ASP A 71 -17.75 -7.57 -6.47
C ASP A 71 -18.44 -6.54 -5.56
N ARG A 72 -17.72 -5.98 -4.59
CA ARG A 72 -18.20 -5.02 -3.60
C ARG A 72 -18.28 -3.62 -4.19
N GLU A 73 -19.25 -2.83 -3.73
CA GLU A 73 -19.47 -1.46 -4.23
C GLU A 73 -18.27 -0.57 -3.93
N GLY A 74 -17.64 -0.72 -2.76
CA GLY A 74 -16.42 0.01 -2.40
C GLY A 74 -15.29 -0.13 -3.43
N TRP A 75 -15.17 -1.31 -4.06
CA TRP A 75 -14.17 -1.57 -5.08
C TRP A 75 -14.51 -0.95 -6.44
N LYS A 76 -15.80 -0.89 -6.78
CA LYS A 76 -16.28 -0.34 -8.06
C LYS A 76 -16.29 1.18 -8.09
N ARG A 77 -16.30 1.84 -6.93
CA ARG A 77 -16.23 3.31 -6.81
C ARG A 77 -14.96 3.86 -7.49
N LYS A 78 -15.13 4.98 -8.19
CA LYS A 78 -14.05 5.70 -8.87
C LYS A 78 -13.26 6.55 -7.89
#